data_AF-A0A3D2W593-F1
#
_entry.id   AF-A0A3D2W593-F1
#
_cell.length_a   1.000
_cell.length_b   1.000
_cell.length_c   1.000
_cell.angle_alpha   90.00
_cell.angle_beta   90.00
_cell.angle_gamma   90.00
#
_symmetry.space_group_name_H-M   'P 1'
#
loop_
_entity.id
_entity.type
_entity.pdbx_description
1 polymer ?
#
loop_
_entity_poly.entity_id
_entity_poly.type
_entity_poly.pdbx_seq_one_letter_code
_entity_poly.pdbx_strand_id
1 'polypeptide(L)' 'MGWSEERVALLRKLWTEGLSASQIAKQLGGVTRNAVIGKVHRLGLAGRATPSRPAKRPVRTA' A
#
# COMPACT_ATOMS: atom_id res chain seq x y z
N MET A 1 10.15 9.94 14.40
CA MET A 1 8.77 9.43 14.23
C MET A 1 8.72 8.64 12.93
N GLY A 2 8.84 7.32 13.01
CA GLY A 2 9.15 6.45 11.88
C GLY A 2 8.18 5.26 11.78
N TRP A 3 8.60 4.23 11.04
CA TRP A 3 7.88 2.95 10.99
C TRP A 3 7.96 2.23 12.34
N SER A 4 6.99 2.50 13.24
CA SER A 4 6.82 1.74 14.48
C SER A 4 6.41 0.29 14.17
N GLU A 5 6.63 -0.60 15.14
CA GLU A 5 6.25 -2.01 15.01
C GLU A 5 4.76 -2.17 14.73
N GLU A 6 3.90 -1.40 15.41
CA GLU A 6 2.45 -1.39 15.20
C GLU A 6 2.08 -1.01 13.76
N ARG A 7 2.75 0.01 13.20
CA ARG A 7 2.54 0.43 11.80
C ARG A 7 3.02 -0.63 10.82
N VAL A 8 4.11 -1.33 11.14
CA VAL A 8 4.62 -2.44 10.32
C VAL A 8 3.69 -3.65 10.39
N ALA A 9 3.16 -3.98 11.56
CA ALA A 9 2.18 -5.05 11.74
C ALA A 9 0.90 -4.76 10.97
N LEU A 10 0.38 -3.52 11.07
CA LEU A 10 -0.80 -3.09 10.32
C LEU A 10 -0.53 -3.10 8.81
N LEU A 11 0.63 -2.62 8.35
CA LEU A 11 1.01 -2.72 6.94
C LEU A 11 1.02 -4.16 6.46
N ARG A 12 1.61 -5.09 7.23
CA ARG A 12 1.64 -6.53 6.87
C ARG A 12 0.23 -7.08 6.75
N LYS A 13 -0.65 -6.82 7.72
CA LYS A 13 -2.04 -7.26 7.72
C LYS A 13 -2.80 -6.76 6.48
N LEU A 14 -2.81 -5.44 6.26
CA LEU A 14 -3.52 -4.84 5.11
C LEU A 14 -2.91 -5.30 3.78
N TRP A 15 -1.59 -5.45 3.74
CA TRP A 15 -0.91 -6.01 2.58
C TRP A 15 -1.33 -7.44 2.33
N THR A 16 -1.44 -8.32 3.33
CA THR A 16 -1.95 -9.69 3.13
C THR A 16 -3.42 -9.72 2.70
N GLU A 17 -4.25 -8.78 3.15
CA GLU A 17 -5.70 -8.75 2.88
C GLU A 17 -6.10 -8.42 1.44
N GLY A 18 -5.30 -7.65 0.71
CA GLY A 18 -5.67 -7.29 -0.68
C GLY A 18 -5.25 -5.90 -1.07
N LEU A 19 -4.99 -5.06 -0.09
CA LEU A 19 -5.01 -3.63 -0.30
C LEU A 19 -3.78 -3.17 -1.09
N SER A 20 -4.04 -2.21 -1.97
CA SER A 20 -2.99 -1.49 -2.68
C SER A 20 -2.24 -0.54 -1.75
N ALA A 21 -0.99 -0.21 -2.10
CA ALA A 21 -0.17 0.71 -1.32
C ALA A 21 -0.82 2.09 -1.08
N SER A 22 -1.65 2.58 -2.00
CA SER A 22 -2.37 3.85 -1.82
C SER A 22 -3.52 3.74 -0.81
N GLN A 23 -4.22 2.61 -0.76
CA GLN A 23 -5.24 2.33 0.27
C GLN A 23 -4.59 2.19 1.65
N ILE A 24 -3.50 1.43 1.73
CA ILE A 24 -2.73 1.25 2.98
C ILE A 24 -2.19 2.59 3.49
N ALA A 25 -1.68 3.45 2.59
CA ALA A 25 -1.20 4.78 2.96
C ALA A 25 -2.31 5.66 3.58
N LYS A 26 -3.53 5.61 3.02
CA LYS A 26 -4.69 6.31 3.59
C LYS A 26 -5.04 5.81 4.99
N GLN A 27 -4.94 4.50 5.21
CA GLN A 27 -5.31 3.89 6.48
C GLN A 27 -4.24 4.08 7.57
N LEU A 28 -2.96 4.08 7.20
CA LEU A 28 -1.86 4.32 8.13
C LEU A 28 -1.72 5.79 8.53
N GLY A 29 -2.13 6.72 7.66
CA GLY A 29 -2.02 8.17 7.88
C GLY A 29 -0.57 8.67 7.94
N GLY A 30 -0.30 9.88 7.46
CA GLY A 30 1.05 10.47 7.54
C GLY A 30 2.15 9.73 6.77
N VAL A 31 1.79 8.81 5.86
CA VAL A 31 2.72 8.12 4.95
C VAL A 31 2.19 8.17 3.52
N THR A 32 3.09 8.26 2.55
CA THR A 32 2.73 8.27 1.13
C THR A 32 2.68 6.85 0.56
N ARG A 33 2.01 6.68 -0.59
CA ARG A 33 2.03 5.41 -1.35
C ARG A 33 3.45 4.89 -1.56
N ASN A 34 4.38 5.78 -1.92
CA ASN A 34 5.77 5.41 -2.19
C ASN A 34 6.51 4.97 -0.93
N ALA A 35 6.22 5.60 0.22
CA ALA A 35 6.76 5.17 1.50
C ALA A 35 6.31 3.74 1.88
N VAL A 36 5.05 3.40 1.59
CA VAL A 36 4.51 2.04 1.77
C VAL A 36 5.19 1.04 0.84
N ILE A 37 5.31 1.34 -0.47
CA ILE A 37 6.00 0.47 -1.44
C ILE A 37 7.44 0.20 -0.99
N GLY A 38 8.18 1.25 -0.64
CA GLY A 38 9.56 1.10 -0.17
C GLY A 38 9.65 0.26 1.10
N LYS A 39 8.67 0.36 2.01
CA LYS A 39 8.64 -0.47 3.23
C LYS A 39 8.29 -1.92 2.93
N VAL A 40 7.30 -2.19 2.07
CA VAL A 40 6.94 -3.55 1.60
C VAL A 40 8.17 -4.24 0.99
N HIS A 41 8.91 -3.55 0.12
CA HIS A 41 10.12 -4.08 -0.51
C HIS A 41 11.21 -4.38 0.54
N ARG A 42 11.48 -3.45 1.46
CA ARG A 42 12.45 -3.67 2.56
C ARG A 42 12.06 -4.80 3.52
N LEU A 43 10.76 -5.08 3.65
CA LEU A 43 10.25 -6.17 4.48
C LEU A 43 10.21 -7.51 3.74
N GLY A 44 10.61 -7.58 2.47
CA GLY A 44 10.56 -8.81 1.68
C GLY A 44 9.13 -9.28 1.37
N LEU A 45 8.12 -8.41 1.49
CA LEU A 45 6.71 -8.73 1.25
C LEU A 45 6.35 -8.68 -0.26
N ALA A 46 7.35 -8.59 -1.13
CA ALA A 46 7.20 -8.54 -2.58
C ALA A 46 6.83 -9.93 -3.12
N GLY A 47 5.54 -10.19 -3.25
CA GLY A 47 5.04 -11.51 -3.67
C GLY A 47 3.54 -11.56 -3.95
N ARG A 48 2.89 -10.41 -4.16
CA ARG A 48 1.55 -10.43 -4.77
C ARG A 48 1.75 -10.62 -6.26
N ALA A 49 1.50 -11.82 -6.77
CA ALA A 49 1.24 -12.00 -8.20
C ALA A 49 0.16 -10.98 -8.59
N THR A 50 0.56 -9.96 -9.36
CA THR A 50 -0.28 -8.84 -9.81
C THR A 50 -1.49 -9.34 -10.61
N PRO A 51 -2.66 -8.66 -10.54
CA PRO A 51 -2.75 -7.28 -11.02
C PRO A 51 -3.66 -6.38 -10.19
N SER A 52 -3.10 -5.31 -9.64
CA SER A 52 -3.91 -4.12 -9.37
C SER A 52 -4.07 -3.39 -10.71
N ARG A 53 -4.95 -3.94 -11.57
CA ARG A 53 -5.44 -3.23 -12.74
C ARG A 53 -6.14 -1.99 -12.20
N PRO A 54 -5.69 -0.76 -12.53
CA PRO A 54 -6.41 0.42 -12.10
C PRO A 54 -7.81 0.28 -12.69
N ALA A 55 -8.84 0.25 -11.82
CA ALA A 55 -10.21 0.42 -12.26
C ALA A 55 -10.20 1.70 -13.12
N LYS A 56 -10.48 1.54 -14.42
CA LYS A 56 -10.55 2.62 -15.39
C LYS A 56 -11.43 3.69 -14.77
N ARG A 57 -10.82 4.76 -14.27
CA ARG A 57 -11.55 5.97 -13.93
C ARG A 57 -12.11 6.45 -15.27
N PRO A 58 -13.44 6.59 -15.45
CA PRO A 58 -13.95 7.11 -16.70
C PRO A 58 -13.31 8.47 -16.88
N VAL A 59 -12.54 8.62 -17.96
CA VAL A 59 -12.10 9.93 -18.42
C VAL A 59 -13.38 10.74 -18.59
N ARG A 60 -13.54 11.80 -17.80
CA ARG A 60 -14.51 12.85 -18.15
C ARG A 60 -13.92 13.50 -19.38
N THR A 61 -14.34 13.03 -20.55
CA THR A 61 -14.23 13.78 -21.79
C THR A 61 -15.07 15.04 -21.59
N ALA A 62 -14.43 16.19 -21.79
CA ALA A 62 -15.10 17.48 -21.88
C ALA A 62 -16.03 17.51 -23.09
#